data_AF-A0A9E0XNB7-F1
#
_entry.id   AF-A0A9E0XNB7-F1
#
_cell.length_a   1.000
_cell.length_b   1.000
_cell.length_c   1.000
_cell.angle_alpha   90.00
_cell.angle_beta   90.00
_cell.angle_gamma   90.00
#
_symmetry.space_group_name_H-M   'P 1'
#
loop_
_entity.id
_entity.type
_entity.pdbx_description
1 polymer ?
#
loop_
_entity_poly.entity_id
_entity_poly.type
_entity_poly.pdbx_seq_one_letter_code
_entity_poly.pdbx_strand_id
1 'polypeptide(L)'
;DGLVYIAELWVEPAYRGRGIGGKLLQRLGSTIALERCLIALKALPLREDHARDSTADEVARVKRFYLRHGFDHAGEEYMVKDARRCEAIKKRLAGRRGRAEAG
;
A
#
# COMPACT_ATOMS: atom_id res chain seq x y z
N ASP A 1 16.46 -5.65 -5.81
CA ASP A 1 15.15 -5.00 -5.76
C ASP A 1 14.10 -6.08 -5.57
N GLY A 2 13.12 -5.84 -4.70
CA GLY A 2 12.11 -6.83 -4.32
C GLY A 2 10.70 -6.39 -4.67
N LEU A 3 9.82 -7.35 -4.95
CA LEU A 3 8.38 -7.10 -5.06
C LEU A 3 7.71 -7.68 -3.82
N VAL A 4 6.93 -6.86 -3.13
CA VAL A 4 6.04 -7.29 -2.06
C VAL A 4 4.63 -7.28 -2.62
N TYR A 5 3.99 -8.45 -2.66
CA TYR A 5 2.60 -8.56 -3.04
C TYR A 5 1.72 -8.67 -1.80
N ILE A 6 0.79 -7.73 -1.63
CA ILE A 6 -0.26 -7.85 -0.62
C ILE A 6 -1.36 -8.69 -1.23
N ALA A 7 -1.42 -9.97 -0.84
CA ALA A 7 -2.48 -10.87 -1.28
C ALA A 7 -3.85 -10.35 -0.82
N GLU A 8 -3.96 -10.00 0.47
CA GLU A 8 -5.21 -9.54 1.06
C GLU A 8 -4.97 -8.47 2.14
N LEU A 9 -5.86 -7.48 2.16
CA LEU A 9 -5.99 -6.51 3.25
C LEU A 9 -7.47 -6.39 3.60
N TRP A 10 -7.89 -7.19 4.58
CA TRP A 10 -9.26 -7.22 5.04
C TRP A 10 -9.47 -6.37 6.29
N VAL A 11 -10.56 -5.61 6.28
CA VAL A 11 -11.15 -5.04 7.49
C VAL A 11 -12.61 -5.47 7.50
N GLU A 12 -13.03 -6.12 8.57
CA GLU A 12 -14.42 -6.53 8.76
C GLU A 12 -15.38 -5.36 8.54
N PRO A 13 -16.52 -5.57 7.86
CA PRO A 13 -17.46 -4.49 7.51
C PRO A 13 -17.84 -3.57 8.68
N ALA A 14 -18.09 -4.14 9.87
CA ALA A 14 -18.48 -3.42 11.09
C ALA A 14 -17.43 -2.40 11.58
N TYR A 15 -16.17 -2.56 11.16
CA TYR A 15 -15.04 -1.75 11.58
C TYR A 15 -14.48 -0.83 10.47
N ARG A 16 -15.07 -0.84 9.28
CA ARG A 16 -14.68 0.04 8.16
C ARG A 16 -15.03 1.51 8.45
N GLY A 17 -14.39 2.41 7.69
CA GLY A 17 -14.59 3.86 7.86
C GLY A 17 -13.87 4.47 9.07
N ARG A 18 -13.25 3.66 9.94
CA ARG A 18 -12.55 4.09 11.17
C ARG A 18 -11.04 4.28 11.00
N GLY A 19 -10.55 4.31 9.75
CA GLY A 19 -9.13 4.47 9.43
C GLY A 19 -8.24 3.23 9.67
N ILE A 20 -8.80 2.09 10.06
CA ILE A 20 -8.05 0.87 10.40
C ILE A 20 -7.20 0.37 9.23
N GLY A 21 -7.75 0.29 8.02
CA GLY A 21 -7.01 -0.16 6.84
C GLY A 21 -5.78 0.71 6.55
N GLY A 22 -5.89 2.02 6.77
CA GLY A 22 -4.76 2.94 6.64
C GLY A 22 -3.67 2.69 7.67
N LYS A 23 -4.05 2.41 8.92
CA LYS A 23 -3.11 2.03 10.00
C LYS A 23 -2.41 0.71 9.70
N LEU A 24 -3.12 -0.28 9.15
CA LEU A 24 -2.53 -1.56 8.73
C LEU A 24 -1.47 -1.36 7.63
N LEU A 25 -1.77 -0.55 6.61
CA LEU A 25 -0.82 -0.21 5.55
C LEU A 25 0.41 0.55 6.08
N GLN A 26 0.23 1.46 7.02
CA GLN A 26 1.35 2.16 7.66
C GLN A 26 2.25 1.18 8.42
N ARG A 27 1.66 0.27 9.20
CA ARG A 27 2.41 -0.75 9.95
C ARG A 27 3.18 -1.68 9.03
N LEU A 28 2.57 -2.12 7.93
CA LEU A 28 3.25 -2.92 6.90
C LEU A 28 4.49 -2.21 6.36
N GLY A 29 4.37 -0.90 6.09
CA GLY A 29 5.49 -0.11 5.61
C GLY A 29 6.60 0.11 6.64
N SER A 30 6.31 -0.02 7.94
CA SER A 30 7.34 0.04 8.99
C SER A 30 8.08 -1.29 9.19
N THR A 31 7.48 -2.43 8.82
CA THR A 31 8.03 -3.78 9.05
C THR A 31 8.88 -4.28 7.89
N ILE A 32 8.58 -3.86 6.66
CA ILE A 32 9.32 -4.28 5.47
C ILE A 32 10.50 -3.33 5.23
N ALA A 33 11.66 -3.86 4.81
CA ALA A 33 12.78 -3.06 4.31
C ALA A 33 12.41 -2.40 2.96
N LEU A 34 11.51 -1.42 3.04
CA LEU A 34 10.88 -0.69 1.96
C LEU A 34 11.85 0.08 1.06
N GLU A 35 13.11 0.23 1.47
CA GLU A 35 14.12 1.02 0.79
C GLU A 35 14.48 0.48 -0.61
N ARG A 36 14.09 -0.76 -0.93
CA ARG A 36 14.37 -1.41 -2.22
C ARG A 36 13.19 -2.22 -2.78
N CYS A 37 11.97 -1.93 -2.32
CA CYS A 37 10.79 -2.72 -2.68
C CYS A 37 9.72 -1.91 -3.41
N LEU A 38 9.12 -2.55 -4.41
CA LEU A 38 7.81 -2.18 -4.93
C LEU A 38 6.75 -2.94 -4.14
N ILE A 39 5.67 -2.27 -3.76
CA ILE A 39 4.51 -2.93 -3.13
C ILE A 39 3.41 -3.00 -4.18
N ALA A 40 2.89 -4.18 -4.47
CA ALA A 40 1.80 -4.38 -5.41
C ALA A 40 0.61 -5.06 -4.74
N LEU A 41 -0.58 -4.83 -5.27
CA LEU A 41 -1.82 -5.49 -4.86
C LEU A 41 -2.84 -5.52 -6.00
N LYS A 42 -3.82 -6.41 -5.89
CA LYS A 42 -5.04 -6.36 -6.71
C LYS A 42 -6.06 -5.48 -6.00
N ALA A 43 -6.51 -4.40 -6.63
CA ALA A 43 -7.41 -3.40 -6.08
C ALA A 43 -8.88 -3.74 -6.37
N LEU A 44 -9.31 -4.94 -5.98
CA LEU A 44 -10.71 -5.35 -6.04
C LEU A 44 -11.31 -5.42 -4.62
N PRO A 45 -12.63 -5.23 -4.49
CA PRO A 45 -13.34 -5.50 -3.25
C PRO A 45 -13.14 -6.95 -2.82
N LEU A 46 -12.58 -7.13 -1.63
CA LEU A 46 -12.64 -8.41 -0.95
C LEU A 46 -14.08 -8.63 -0.44
N ARG A 47 -14.52 -9.88 -0.39
CA ARG A 47 -15.81 -10.30 0.15
C ARG A 47 -15.65 -11.68 0.77
N GLU A 48 -16.50 -12.00 1.74
CA GLU A 48 -16.61 -13.37 2.28
C GLU A 48 -17.28 -14.29 1.25
N ASP A 49 -18.17 -13.75 0.41
CA ASP A 49 -18.82 -14.46 -0.69
C ASP A 49 -18.09 -14.21 -2.02
N HIS A 50 -17.25 -15.15 -2.44
CA HIS A 50 -16.52 -15.06 -3.71
C HIS A 50 -17.39 -15.24 -4.98
N ALA A 51 -18.72 -15.30 -4.85
CA ALA A 51 -19.64 -15.68 -5.93
C ALA A 51 -20.20 -14.50 -6.76
N ARG A 52 -20.08 -13.26 -6.28
CA ARG A 52 -20.68 -12.08 -6.92
C ARG A 52 -19.64 -11.19 -7.57
N ASP A 53 -19.90 -10.77 -8.81
CA ASP A 53 -19.11 -9.76 -9.50
C ASP A 53 -19.11 -8.42 -8.74
N SER A 54 -17.94 -7.78 -8.70
CA SER A 54 -17.79 -6.45 -8.13
C SER A 54 -18.40 -5.40 -9.04
N THR A 55 -19.18 -4.47 -8.47
CA THR A 55 -19.66 -3.34 -9.25
C THR A 55 -18.55 -2.34 -9.51
N ALA A 56 -18.67 -1.53 -10.57
CA ALA A 56 -17.70 -0.48 -10.88
C ALA A 56 -17.50 0.50 -9.72
N ASP A 57 -18.57 0.84 -8.99
CA ASP A 57 -18.51 1.72 -7.83
C ASP A 57 -17.74 1.12 -6.64
N GLU A 58 -17.88 -0.18 -6.42
CA GLU A 58 -17.13 -0.90 -5.38
C GLU A 58 -15.63 -0.90 -5.72
N VAL A 59 -15.28 -1.22 -6.96
CA VAL A 59 -13.89 -1.17 -7.46
C VAL A 59 -13.33 0.25 -7.35
N ALA A 60 -14.07 1.26 -7.79
CA ALA A 60 -13.65 2.67 -7.70
C ALA A 60 -13.40 3.11 -6.26
N ARG A 61 -14.22 2.66 -5.30
CA ARG A 61 -14.05 2.95 -3.87
C ARG A 61 -12.76 2.36 -3.31
N VAL A 62 -12.44 1.11 -3.67
CA VAL A 62 -11.20 0.43 -3.26
C VAL A 62 -9.98 1.10 -3.87
N LYS A 63 -9.99 1.39 -5.18
CA LYS A 63 -8.89 2.11 -5.84
C LYS A 63 -8.67 3.49 -5.22
N ARG A 64 -9.73 4.24 -4.93
CA ARG A 64 -9.62 5.55 -4.25
C ARG A 64 -9.00 5.45 -2.86
N PHE A 65 -9.24 4.36 -2.14
CA PHE A 65 -8.57 4.11 -0.86
C PHE A 65 -7.06 3.95 -1.05
N TYR A 66 -6.61 3.10 -1.97
CA TYR A 66 -5.18 2.89 -2.21
C TYR A 66 -4.47 4.11 -2.82
N LEU A 67 -5.14 4.87 -3.69
CA LEU A 67 -4.64 6.17 -4.19
C LEU A 67 -4.31 7.12 -3.04
N ARG A 68 -5.21 7.26 -2.05
CA ARG A 68 -4.95 8.09 -0.85
C ARG A 68 -3.76 7.61 -0.01
N HIS A 69 -3.37 6.35 -0.15
CA HIS A 69 -2.21 5.77 0.54
C HIS A 69 -0.95 5.72 -0.33
N GLY A 70 -0.94 6.42 -1.45
CA GLY A 70 0.23 6.60 -2.31
C GLY A 70 0.53 5.41 -3.22
N PHE A 71 -0.49 4.62 -3.56
CA PHE A 71 -0.43 3.69 -4.67
C PHE A 71 -0.85 4.39 -5.96
N ASP A 72 -0.34 3.93 -7.09
CA ASP A 72 -0.69 4.33 -8.44
C ASP A 72 -1.29 3.14 -9.21
N HIS A 73 -1.99 3.44 -10.30
CA HIS A 73 -2.54 2.41 -11.18
C HIS A 73 -1.44 1.64 -11.91
N ALA A 74 -1.60 0.31 -11.99
CA ALA A 74 -0.77 -0.57 -12.78
C ALA A 74 -1.65 -1.53 -13.58
N GLY A 75 -2.19 -1.06 -14.70
CA GLY A 75 -3.19 -1.80 -15.47
C GLY A 75 -4.59 -1.73 -14.85
N GLU A 76 -5.46 -2.67 -15.23
CA GLU A 76 -6.88 -2.59 -14.88
C GLU A 76 -7.15 -2.94 -13.42
N GLU A 77 -6.57 -4.03 -12.92
CA GLU A 77 -6.90 -4.57 -11.61
C GLU A 77 -5.83 -4.30 -10.55
N TYR A 78 -4.60 -3.98 -10.95
CA TYR A 78 -3.48 -3.87 -10.03
C TYR A 78 -3.13 -2.42 -9.70
N MET A 79 -2.57 -2.24 -8.50
CA MET A 79 -2.02 -0.98 -8.04
C MET A 79 -0.66 -1.20 -7.41
N VAL A 80 0.23 -0.24 -7.59
CA VAL A 80 1.62 -0.33 -7.13
C VAL A 80 2.01 0.91 -6.33
N LYS A 81 2.82 0.72 -5.31
CA LYS A 81 3.44 1.79 -4.54
C LYS A 81 4.94 1.63 -4.57
N ASP A 82 5.61 2.65 -5.08
CA ASP A 82 7.06 2.73 -5.01
C ASP A 82 7.48 3.23 -3.62
N ALA A 83 7.85 2.30 -2.75
CA ALA A 83 8.24 2.64 -1.40
C ALA A 83 9.55 3.47 -1.34
N ARG A 84 10.37 3.45 -2.39
CA ARG A 84 11.57 4.30 -2.50
C ARG A 84 11.22 5.78 -2.53
N ARG A 85 10.00 6.13 -2.98
CA ARG A 85 9.51 7.51 -3.05
C ARG A 85 8.91 8.00 -1.73
N CYS A 86 8.80 7.15 -0.71
CA CYS A 86 8.23 7.54 0.57
C CYS A 86 9.14 8.55 1.30
N GLU A 87 8.63 9.75 1.60
CA GLU A 87 9.41 10.84 2.20
C GLU A 87 10.11 10.46 3.52
N ALA A 88 9.51 9.56 4.31
CA ALA A 88 10.13 9.02 5.51
C ALA A 88 11.43 8.24 5.22
N ILE A 89 11.46 7.51 4.10
CA ILE A 89 12.64 6.77 3.63
C ILE A 89 13.66 7.74 3.05
N LYS A 90 13.24 8.75 2.29
CA LYS A 90 14.14 9.81 1.82
C LYS A 90 14.83 10.52 3.00
N LYS A 91 14.09 10.89 4.05
CA LYS A 91 14.66 11.48 5.27
C LYS A 91 15.63 10.53 5.99
N ARG A 92 15.29 9.24 6.10
CA ARG A 92 16.16 8.23 6.72
C ARG A 92 17.45 7.99 5.92
N LEU A 93 17.36 7.97 4.59
CA LEU A 93 18.51 7.83 3.69
C LEU A 93 19.39 9.09 3.70
N ALA A 94 18.78 10.28 3.70
CA ALA A 94 19.51 11.54 3.81
C ALA A 94 20.30 11.63 5.13
N GLY A 95 19.71 11.21 6.25
CA GLY A 95 20.40 11.17 7.55
C GLY A 95 21.56 10.16 7.63
N ARG A 96 21.55 9.09 6.82
CA ARG A 96 22.65 8.13 6.74
C ARG A 96 23.84 8.65 5.92
N ARG A 97 23.60 9.40 4.84
CA ARG A 97 24.66 10.00 4.01
C ARG A 97 25.45 11.07 4.76
N GLY A 98 24.77 11.96 5.49
CA GLY A 98 25.45 13.02 6.26
C GLY A 98 26.35 12.53 7.39
N ARG A 99 26.23 11.27 7.83
CA ARG A 99 27.09 10.67 8.87
C ARG A 99 28.30 9.93 8.31
N ALA A 100 28.28 9.57 7.02
CA ALA A 100 29.39 8.92 6.33
C ALA A 100 30.39 9.92 5.72
N GLU A 101 29.98 11.17 5.49
CA GLU A 101 30.84 12.25 4.96
C GLU A 101 31.47 13.11 6.07
N ALA A 102 31.13 12.86 7.34
CA ALA A 102 31.65 13.56 8.51
C ALA A 102 32.59 12.70 9.36
N GLY A 103 33.05 11.56 8.83
CA GLY A 103 33.98 10.62 9.48
C GLY A 103 35.27 10.47 8.69
#